data_AF-A0A3Q0IQQ8-F1
#
_entry.id   AF-A0A3Q0IQQ8-F1
#
_cell.length_a   1.000
_cell.length_b   1.000
_cell.length_c   1.000
_cell.angle_alpha   90.00
_cell.angle_beta   90.00
_cell.angle_gamma   90.00
#
_symmetry.space_group_name_H-M   'P 1'
#
loop_
_entity.id
_entity.type
_entity.pdbx_description
1 polymer ?
#
loop_
_entity_poly.entity_id
_entity_poly.type
_entity_poly.pdbx_seq_one_letter_code
_entity_poly.pdbx_strand_id
1 'polypeptide(L)'
;MIIKEGIRVRIQAPQWTEFLSCPICCNQFDNLARSPISLGCSHTICKHCLANLHRKQCPFDQWNVTLDLDSIPVNFALLQLVGVKVPPPSVPPSLHLSPADAQLYLDCKKCIEDLAIYLKPLSGRLLVQGSNPTSCTLSRPMQRKLIGLINCQILEDEGRGRAMRAARSIGERAVTELNLQHQNPQQLSANLWAAVRARGCQFLGPAMQEEVLKLVLLALEDGSALSRKVLVMFVVQRLEPHFPQASKTSIGHVVQLLYRASCFKVSKREGDSSLMQLKEEFRTYESLRREHDAQIVEIATEAGLRIAPDQWSSLLYGDASRKSHMQSIIDKLQNPQSFAQSVQELVIALQRTGDPGNLANLRGDFFKRRPPGDSNSVLIHSGKYKVRGRIFSCFSTQPLSNSIISISELTGFSWAELLGALEATRHVVSGLLDFVSVHGNRRPPGDSNSVLIHSGKYKVSLCRDLTLHLVTF
;
A
#
# COMPACT_ATOMS: atom_id res chain seq x y z
N MET A 1 -28.61 12.71 7.69
CA MET A 1 -29.26 13.04 8.98
C MET A 1 -30.44 12.13 9.16
N ILE A 2 -30.59 11.50 10.33
CA ILE A 2 -31.76 10.68 10.67
C ILE A 2 -32.17 11.03 12.09
N ILE A 3 -33.48 11.19 12.29
CA ILE A 3 -34.07 11.47 13.60
C ILE A 3 -34.51 10.12 14.17
N LYS A 4 -33.82 9.64 15.21
CA LYS A 4 -34.39 8.71 16.19
C LYS A 4 -34.59 9.51 17.47
N GLU A 5 -35.82 9.50 17.99
CA GLU A 5 -36.19 9.99 19.32
C GLU A 5 -35.66 11.40 19.67
N GLY A 6 -35.66 12.32 18.69
CA GLY A 6 -35.28 13.73 18.90
C GLY A 6 -33.79 14.01 19.12
N ILE A 7 -32.94 12.98 19.26
CA ILE A 7 -31.50 13.15 19.55
C ILE A 7 -30.70 13.30 18.25
N ARG A 8 -29.98 14.42 18.13
CA ARG A 8 -29.11 14.73 16.99
C ARG A 8 -27.79 13.94 17.05
N VAL A 9 -27.78 12.72 16.52
CA VAL A 9 -26.55 11.91 16.43
C VAL A 9 -25.68 12.38 15.26
N ARG A 10 -24.40 12.75 15.53
CA ARG A 10 -23.36 12.80 14.49
C ARG A 10 -23.14 11.38 13.98
N ILE A 11 -23.57 11.10 12.76
CA ILE A 11 -23.32 9.82 12.10
C ILE A 11 -21.80 9.70 11.87
N GLN A 12 -21.14 8.85 12.65
CA GLN A 12 -19.74 8.51 12.42
C GLN A 12 -19.62 7.64 11.15
N ALA A 13 -18.49 7.73 10.45
CA ALA A 13 -18.22 6.84 9.33
C ALA A 13 -18.19 5.37 9.81
N PRO A 14 -18.76 4.42 9.05
CA PRO A 14 -18.80 3.01 9.44
C PRO A 14 -17.39 2.47 9.71
N GLN A 15 -17.21 1.76 10.83
CA GLN A 15 -15.99 1.00 11.04
C GLN A 15 -15.93 -0.15 10.02
N TRP A 16 -14.80 -0.30 9.34
CA TRP A 16 -14.64 -1.33 8.30
C TRP A 16 -14.81 -2.76 8.83
N THR A 17 -14.71 -2.96 10.15
CA THR A 17 -14.95 -4.23 10.86
C THR A 17 -16.43 -4.59 11.01
N GLU A 18 -17.34 -3.62 10.90
CA GLU A 18 -18.79 -3.78 11.07
C GLU A 18 -19.54 -3.87 9.73
N PHE A 19 -18.82 -4.25 8.66
CA PHE A 19 -19.29 -4.28 7.27
C PHE A 19 -20.49 -5.21 6.96
N LEU A 20 -20.94 -6.01 7.94
CA LEU A 20 -22.13 -6.87 7.84
C LEU A 20 -23.38 -6.25 8.50
N SER A 21 -23.26 -5.04 9.05
CA SER A 21 -24.36 -4.31 9.70
C SER A 21 -24.64 -3.00 8.98
N CYS A 22 -25.91 -2.60 8.99
CA CYS A 22 -26.32 -1.30 8.46
C CYS A 22 -25.86 -0.17 9.41
N PRO A 23 -25.06 0.80 8.94
CA PRO A 23 -24.52 1.86 9.80
C PRO A 23 -25.55 2.92 10.23
N ILE A 24 -26.82 2.74 9.86
CA ILE A 24 -27.93 3.62 10.23
C ILE A 24 -28.76 3.04 11.36
N CYS A 25 -29.19 1.78 11.24
CA CYS A 25 -30.02 1.13 12.25
C CYS A 25 -29.22 0.19 13.17
N CYS A 26 -27.92 0.02 12.93
CA CYS A 26 -26.98 -0.85 13.64
C CYS A 26 -27.35 -2.35 13.62
N ASN A 27 -28.38 -2.74 12.87
CA ASN A 27 -28.80 -4.12 12.70
C ASN A 27 -27.99 -4.80 11.59
N GLN A 28 -27.77 -6.11 11.73
CA GLN A 28 -27.22 -6.96 10.69
C GLN A 28 -28.09 -6.94 9.41
N PHE A 29 -27.45 -7.10 8.26
CA PHE A 29 -28.15 -7.26 6.98
C PHE A 29 -28.88 -8.61 6.89
N ASP A 30 -30.01 -8.65 6.19
CA ASP A 30 -30.79 -9.87 5.93
C ASP A 30 -31.39 -9.86 4.51
N ASN A 31 -31.97 -10.98 4.06
CA ASN A 31 -32.66 -11.08 2.77
C ASN A 31 -34.12 -10.58 2.81
N LEU A 32 -34.52 -9.88 3.87
CA LEU A 32 -35.84 -9.32 4.07
C LEU A 32 -35.74 -7.79 3.95
N ALA A 33 -36.36 -7.05 4.88
CA ALA A 33 -36.39 -5.60 4.90
C ALA A 33 -34.98 -4.95 5.01
N ARG A 34 -33.97 -5.66 5.54
CA ARG A 34 -32.62 -5.14 5.73
C ARG A 34 -31.64 -5.65 4.66
N SER A 35 -32.12 -5.90 3.44
CA SER A 35 -31.28 -6.18 2.26
C SER A 35 -30.22 -5.08 2.05
N PRO A 36 -28.92 -5.41 1.92
CA PRO A 36 -27.84 -4.43 1.76
C PRO A 36 -27.85 -3.84 0.34
N ILE A 37 -27.89 -2.51 0.26
CA ILE A 37 -27.82 -1.74 -0.98
C ILE A 37 -26.54 -0.92 -0.97
N SER A 38 -25.62 -1.21 -1.89
CA SER A 38 -24.42 -0.40 -2.12
C SER A 38 -24.76 0.76 -3.06
N LEU A 39 -24.27 1.96 -2.75
CA LEU A 39 -24.43 3.17 -3.57
C LEU A 39 -23.16 3.42 -4.42
N GLY A 40 -23.24 4.27 -5.45
CA GLY A 40 -22.07 4.66 -6.26
C GLY A 40 -20.87 5.21 -5.48
N CYS A 41 -21.09 5.78 -4.29
CA CYS A 41 -20.01 6.21 -3.38
C CYS A 41 -19.31 5.06 -2.62
N SER A 42 -19.78 3.82 -2.77
CA SER A 42 -19.36 2.62 -2.03
C SER A 42 -19.70 2.60 -0.53
N HIS A 43 -20.69 3.39 -0.11
CA HIS A 43 -21.37 3.19 1.18
C HIS A 43 -22.51 2.18 1.00
N THR A 44 -22.66 1.25 1.96
CA THR A 44 -23.73 0.24 1.95
C THR A 44 -24.73 0.50 3.07
N ILE A 45 -26.01 0.59 2.71
CA ILE A 45 -27.13 0.90 3.61
C ILE A 45 -28.24 -0.13 3.37
N CYS A 46 -29.01 -0.52 4.39
CA CYS A 46 -30.07 -1.49 4.18
C CYS A 46 -31.31 -0.84 3.52
N LYS A 47 -32.04 -1.60 2.68
CA LYS A 47 -33.17 -1.12 1.88
C LYS A 47 -34.20 -0.34 2.70
N HIS A 48 -34.60 -0.87 3.87
CA HIS A 48 -35.51 -0.18 4.80
C HIS A 48 -34.98 1.19 5.27
N CYS A 49 -33.70 1.32 5.59
CA CYS A 49 -33.14 2.62 6.01
C CYS A 49 -32.98 3.58 4.83
N LEU A 50 -32.63 3.08 3.65
CA LEU A 50 -32.47 3.86 2.43
C LEU A 50 -33.82 4.46 1.96
N ALA A 51 -34.90 3.69 2.06
CA ALA A 51 -36.28 4.14 1.75
C ALA A 51 -36.79 5.23 2.71
N ASN A 52 -36.30 5.26 3.95
CA ASN A 52 -36.71 6.22 4.99
C ASN A 52 -35.78 7.45 5.11
N LEU A 53 -34.88 7.69 4.13
CA LEU A 53 -34.06 8.90 4.12
C LEU A 53 -34.85 10.13 3.65
N HIS A 54 -34.80 11.21 4.43
CA HIS A 54 -35.43 12.51 4.08
C HIS A 54 -34.91 13.16 2.78
N ARG A 55 -33.76 12.70 2.25
CA ARG A 55 -33.17 13.12 0.98
C ARG A 55 -32.64 11.89 0.26
N LYS A 56 -32.73 11.85 -1.08
CA LYS A 56 -32.06 10.84 -1.94
C LYS A 56 -30.54 11.07 -1.98
N GLN A 57 -29.90 11.09 -0.81
CA GLN A 57 -28.48 11.40 -0.61
C GLN A 57 -27.89 10.46 0.44
N CYS A 58 -26.69 9.96 0.19
CA CYS A 58 -25.92 9.21 1.17
C CYS A 58 -25.69 10.06 2.45
N PRO A 59 -26.01 9.55 3.65
CA PRO A 59 -25.92 10.34 4.89
C PRO A 59 -24.48 10.57 5.39
N PHE A 60 -23.47 9.95 4.76
CA PHE A 60 -22.06 10.02 5.14
C PHE A 60 -21.27 11.06 4.32
N ASP A 61 -21.47 11.08 3.00
CA ASP A 61 -20.71 11.89 2.03
C ASP A 61 -21.61 12.74 1.10
N GLN A 62 -22.93 12.73 1.32
CA GLN A 62 -23.94 13.48 0.55
C GLN A 62 -24.04 13.08 -0.94
N TRP A 63 -23.50 11.92 -1.33
CA TRP A 63 -23.64 11.38 -2.68
C TRP A 63 -25.10 11.27 -3.12
N ASN A 64 -25.45 11.86 -4.26
CA ASN A 64 -26.82 11.80 -4.80
C ASN A 64 -27.14 10.38 -5.27
N VAL A 65 -28.25 9.81 -4.77
CA VAL A 65 -28.78 8.52 -5.23
C VAL A 65 -29.64 8.79 -6.45
N THR A 66 -29.07 8.56 -7.63
CA THR A 66 -29.68 8.85 -8.94
C THR A 66 -30.62 7.75 -9.41
N LEU A 67 -30.32 6.49 -9.11
CA LEU A 67 -31.15 5.34 -9.41
C LEU A 67 -32.33 5.24 -8.44
N ASP A 68 -33.45 4.69 -8.93
CA ASP A 68 -34.58 4.37 -8.06
C ASP A 68 -34.31 3.12 -7.22
N LEU A 69 -34.86 3.05 -6.01
CA LEU A 69 -34.43 2.09 -4.99
C LEU A 69 -34.71 0.63 -5.34
N ASP A 70 -35.76 0.37 -6.12
CA ASP A 70 -36.07 -0.97 -6.63
C ASP A 70 -35.23 -1.36 -7.85
N SER A 71 -34.50 -0.41 -8.45
CA SER A 71 -33.56 -0.66 -9.55
C SER A 71 -32.11 -0.90 -9.08
N ILE A 72 -31.77 -0.55 -7.83
CA ILE A 72 -30.42 -0.78 -7.30
C ILE A 72 -30.29 -2.24 -6.83
N PRO A 73 -29.31 -3.02 -7.35
CA PRO A 73 -29.17 -4.43 -6.99
C PRO A 73 -28.76 -4.62 -5.54
N VAL A 74 -29.34 -5.63 -4.90
CA VAL A 74 -28.95 -6.10 -3.56
C VAL A 74 -27.54 -6.69 -3.59
N ASN A 75 -26.72 -6.33 -2.61
CA ASN A 75 -25.35 -6.82 -2.47
C ASN A 75 -25.33 -8.25 -1.89
N PHE A 76 -25.49 -9.24 -2.76
CA PHE A 76 -25.45 -10.64 -2.37
C PHE A 76 -24.06 -11.12 -1.90
N ALA A 77 -22.99 -10.43 -2.29
CA ALA A 77 -21.64 -10.69 -1.81
C ALA A 77 -21.49 -10.44 -0.29
N LEU A 78 -22.27 -9.51 0.28
CA LEU A 78 -22.42 -9.35 1.74
C LEU A 78 -23.42 -10.35 2.34
N LEU A 79 -24.55 -10.60 1.68
CA LEU A 79 -25.58 -11.51 2.21
C LEU A 79 -25.08 -12.95 2.39
N GLN A 80 -24.21 -13.45 1.52
CA GLN A 80 -23.61 -14.77 1.70
C GLN A 80 -22.68 -14.91 2.91
N LEU A 81 -22.21 -13.78 3.47
CA LEU A 81 -21.39 -13.79 4.66
C LEU A 81 -22.25 -13.93 5.91
N VAL A 82 -23.48 -13.43 5.90
CA VAL A 82 -24.49 -13.66 6.97
C VAL A 82 -25.30 -14.96 6.77
N GLY A 83 -24.89 -15.84 5.86
CA GLY A 83 -25.45 -17.19 5.69
C GLY A 83 -26.61 -17.31 4.70
N VAL A 84 -27.01 -16.22 4.03
CA VAL A 84 -28.04 -16.26 2.98
C VAL A 84 -27.47 -16.91 1.71
N LYS A 85 -28.22 -17.82 1.07
CA LYS A 85 -27.83 -18.39 -0.23
C LYS A 85 -27.92 -17.32 -1.33
N VAL A 86 -26.86 -17.18 -2.12
CA VAL A 86 -26.85 -16.33 -3.32
C VAL A 86 -27.82 -16.91 -4.36
N PRO A 87 -28.80 -16.16 -4.87
CA PRO A 87 -29.66 -16.60 -5.96
C PRO A 87 -28.88 -16.63 -7.29
N PRO A 88 -29.36 -17.34 -8.33
CA PRO A 88 -28.73 -17.30 -9.65
C PRO A 88 -28.49 -15.86 -10.14
N PRO A 89 -27.35 -15.57 -10.79
CA PRO A 89 -27.05 -14.22 -11.28
C PRO A 89 -28.14 -13.73 -12.25
N SER A 90 -28.86 -12.68 -11.85
CA SER A 90 -29.85 -12.00 -12.68
C SER A 90 -29.51 -10.52 -12.84
N VAL A 91 -29.85 -9.98 -14.02
CA VAL A 91 -29.83 -8.54 -14.30
C VAL A 91 -31.12 -7.94 -13.71
N PRO A 92 -31.07 -6.81 -12.98
CA PRO A 92 -32.30 -6.18 -12.51
C PRO A 92 -33.19 -5.76 -13.71
N PRO A 93 -34.50 -6.07 -13.71
CA PRO A 93 -35.36 -5.88 -14.90
C PRO A 93 -35.46 -4.45 -15.45
N SER A 94 -35.13 -3.44 -14.64
CA SER A 94 -35.18 -2.03 -15.01
C SER A 94 -33.95 -1.51 -15.76
N LEU A 95 -33.00 -2.38 -16.13
CA LEU A 95 -31.79 -1.99 -16.86
C LEU A 95 -31.83 -2.34 -18.35
N HIS A 96 -31.68 -1.30 -19.16
CA HIS A 96 -31.39 -1.42 -20.58
C HIS A 96 -29.88 -1.60 -20.82
N LEU A 97 -29.34 -2.76 -20.45
CA LEU A 97 -28.02 -3.21 -20.90
C LEU A 97 -28.13 -3.97 -22.24
N SER A 98 -27.09 -3.91 -23.08
CA SER A 98 -27.01 -4.82 -24.23
C SER A 98 -26.85 -6.27 -23.73
N PRO A 99 -27.24 -7.31 -24.51
CA PRO A 99 -27.05 -8.70 -24.08
C PRO A 99 -25.59 -9.07 -23.75
N ALA A 100 -24.63 -8.43 -24.42
CA ALA A 100 -23.20 -8.63 -24.14
C ALA A 100 -22.77 -7.94 -22.82
N ASP A 101 -23.19 -6.70 -22.59
CA ASP A 101 -22.89 -5.96 -21.35
C ASP A 101 -23.59 -6.58 -20.14
N ALA A 102 -24.80 -7.10 -20.34
CA ALA A 102 -25.56 -7.86 -19.36
C ALA A 102 -24.77 -9.08 -18.88
N GLN A 103 -24.24 -9.90 -19.80
CA GLN A 103 -23.41 -11.06 -19.45
C GLN A 103 -22.14 -10.63 -18.69
N LEU A 104 -21.41 -9.64 -19.20
CA LEU A 104 -20.19 -9.14 -18.55
C LEU A 104 -20.45 -8.57 -17.14
N TYR A 105 -21.60 -7.90 -16.92
CA TYR A 105 -22.04 -7.46 -15.59
C TYR A 105 -22.27 -8.65 -14.64
N LEU A 106 -22.93 -9.72 -15.11
CA LEU A 106 -23.16 -10.93 -14.31
C LEU A 106 -21.84 -11.61 -13.94
N ASP A 107 -20.90 -11.69 -14.86
CA ASP A 107 -19.58 -12.27 -14.62
C ASP A 107 -18.75 -11.40 -13.64
N CYS A 108 -18.82 -10.07 -13.76
CA CYS A 108 -18.22 -9.14 -12.79
C CYS A 108 -18.81 -9.33 -11.38
N LYS A 109 -20.14 -9.38 -11.28
CA LYS A 109 -20.86 -9.60 -10.02
C LYS A 109 -20.46 -10.91 -9.37
N LYS A 110 -20.46 -12.01 -10.14
CA LYS A 110 -20.03 -13.33 -9.68
C LYS A 110 -18.58 -13.33 -9.20
N CYS A 111 -17.67 -12.63 -9.89
CA CYS A 111 -16.27 -12.54 -9.48
C CYS A 111 -16.10 -11.81 -8.13
N ILE A 112 -16.90 -10.77 -7.86
CA ILE A 112 -16.95 -10.09 -6.55
C ILE A 112 -17.54 -11.01 -5.47
N GLU A 113 -18.55 -11.81 -5.80
CA GLU A 113 -19.14 -12.81 -4.90
C GLU A 113 -18.13 -13.93 -4.56
N ASP A 114 -17.42 -14.48 -5.55
CA ASP A 114 -16.34 -15.46 -5.34
C ASP A 114 -15.24 -14.88 -4.42
N LEU A 115 -14.81 -13.64 -4.68
CA LEU A 115 -13.82 -12.92 -3.88
C LEU A 115 -14.28 -12.69 -2.42
N ALA A 116 -15.56 -12.44 -2.19
CA ALA A 116 -16.09 -12.23 -0.85
C ALA A 116 -16.01 -13.46 0.05
N ILE A 117 -15.99 -14.68 -0.51
CA ILE A 117 -15.92 -15.94 0.24
C ILE A 117 -14.71 -15.98 1.19
N TYR A 118 -13.59 -15.35 0.83
CA TYR A 118 -12.39 -15.27 1.67
C TYR A 118 -12.58 -14.47 2.97
N LEU A 119 -13.69 -13.73 3.12
CA LEU A 119 -14.07 -13.03 4.36
C LEU A 119 -14.98 -13.85 5.29
N LYS A 120 -15.48 -15.04 4.88
CA LYS A 120 -16.32 -15.90 5.74
C LYS A 120 -15.71 -16.20 7.13
N PRO A 121 -14.38 -16.41 7.29
CA PRO A 121 -13.76 -16.56 8.61
C PRO A 121 -13.89 -15.35 9.54
N LEU A 122 -14.11 -14.13 9.02
CA LEU A 122 -14.48 -12.97 9.86
C LEU A 122 -15.94 -13.03 10.29
N SER A 123 -16.85 -13.44 9.40
CA SER A 123 -18.28 -13.51 9.72
C SER A 123 -18.55 -14.47 10.88
N GLY A 124 -17.94 -15.66 10.87
CA GLY A 124 -18.07 -16.61 11.99
C GLY A 124 -17.65 -16.05 13.35
N ARG A 125 -16.66 -15.13 13.38
CA ARG A 125 -16.21 -14.43 14.61
C ARG A 125 -17.17 -13.33 15.05
N LEU A 126 -17.90 -12.71 14.12
CA LEU A 126 -18.93 -11.71 14.41
C LEU A 126 -20.25 -12.35 14.87
N LEU A 127 -20.52 -13.58 14.42
CA LEU A 127 -21.73 -14.35 14.74
C LEU A 127 -21.62 -15.14 16.06
N VAL A 128 -20.40 -15.54 16.48
CA VAL A 128 -20.19 -16.34 17.71
C VAL A 128 -19.12 -15.69 18.59
N GLN A 129 -19.56 -14.92 19.59
CA GLN A 129 -18.69 -14.47 20.68
C GLN A 129 -18.17 -15.68 21.46
N GLY A 130 -16.87 -16.00 21.33
CA GLY A 130 -16.19 -16.98 22.18
C GLY A 130 -15.54 -18.18 21.48
N SER A 131 -15.55 -18.29 20.15
CA SER A 131 -14.81 -19.37 19.47
C SER A 131 -13.32 -19.06 19.30
N ASN A 132 -12.48 -20.11 19.48
CA ASN A 132 -11.02 -20.01 19.37
C ASN A 132 -10.58 -19.53 17.97
N PRO A 133 -9.46 -18.80 17.84
CA PRO A 133 -9.13 -18.08 16.62
C PRO A 133 -8.61 -19.00 15.51
N THR A 134 -9.51 -19.59 14.71
CA THR A 134 -9.17 -20.02 13.36
C THR A 134 -8.74 -18.78 12.57
N SER A 135 -7.46 -18.67 12.24
CA SER A 135 -6.89 -17.49 11.61
C SER A 135 -7.53 -17.24 10.25
N CYS A 136 -8.13 -16.07 10.04
CA CYS A 136 -8.37 -15.60 8.68
C CYS A 136 -7.00 -15.50 8.01
N THR A 137 -6.85 -16.20 6.88
CA THR A 137 -5.61 -16.34 6.12
C THR A 137 -5.17 -15.03 5.46
N LEU A 138 -6.11 -14.13 5.16
CA LEU A 138 -5.83 -12.79 4.67
C LEU A 138 -5.40 -11.86 5.81
N SER A 139 -4.43 -10.98 5.55
CA SER A 139 -4.04 -9.93 6.49
C SER A 139 -5.17 -8.89 6.70
N ARG A 140 -5.18 -8.17 7.84
CA ARG A 140 -6.13 -7.05 8.08
C ARG A 140 -6.10 -5.99 6.97
N PRO A 141 -4.93 -5.52 6.47
CA PRO A 141 -4.88 -4.64 5.29
C PRO A 141 -5.54 -5.22 4.04
N MET A 142 -5.39 -6.52 3.79
CA MET A 142 -6.01 -7.19 2.64
C MET A 142 -7.53 -7.30 2.81
N GLN A 143 -8.01 -7.75 3.97
CA GLN A 143 -9.44 -7.80 4.32
C GLN A 143 -10.13 -6.45 4.09
N ARG A 144 -9.54 -5.35 4.59
CA ARG A 144 -10.09 -3.99 4.44
C ARG A 144 -10.20 -3.56 2.97
N LYS A 145 -9.22 -3.90 2.12
CA LYS A 145 -9.26 -3.58 0.68
C LYS A 145 -10.31 -4.42 -0.06
N LEU A 146 -10.43 -5.69 0.31
CA LEU A 146 -11.44 -6.61 -0.23
C LEU A 146 -12.87 -6.16 0.11
N ILE A 147 -13.12 -5.71 1.34
CA ILE A 147 -14.39 -5.09 1.76
C ILE A 147 -14.69 -3.82 0.93
N GLY A 148 -13.67 -3.00 0.67
CA GLY A 148 -13.79 -1.83 -0.21
C GLY A 148 -14.25 -2.18 -1.63
N LEU A 149 -13.74 -3.28 -2.19
CA LEU A 149 -14.19 -3.79 -3.50
C LEU A 149 -15.64 -4.30 -3.45
N ILE A 150 -15.99 -5.10 -2.44
CA ILE A 150 -17.33 -5.70 -2.27
C ILE A 150 -18.43 -4.65 -2.12
N ASN A 151 -18.12 -3.49 -1.55
CA ASN A 151 -19.07 -2.39 -1.40
C ASN A 151 -19.23 -1.52 -2.67
N CYS A 152 -18.52 -1.79 -3.76
CA CYS A 152 -18.64 -1.01 -5.00
C CYS A 152 -19.92 -1.35 -5.77
N GLN A 153 -20.77 -0.35 -6.01
CA GLN A 153 -21.96 -0.50 -6.86
C GLN A 153 -21.58 -0.50 -8.34
N ILE A 154 -21.09 -1.63 -8.86
CA ILE A 154 -20.58 -1.73 -10.24
C ILE A 154 -21.63 -1.43 -11.32
N LEU A 155 -22.91 -1.31 -10.98
CA LEU A 155 -23.93 -0.83 -11.90
C LEU A 155 -23.73 0.63 -12.30
N GLU A 156 -23.32 1.46 -11.35
CA GLU A 156 -23.02 2.88 -11.58
C GLU A 156 -21.59 3.06 -12.10
N ASP A 157 -21.38 3.97 -13.05
CA ASP A 157 -20.08 4.27 -13.65
C ASP A 157 -19.00 4.62 -12.60
N GLU A 158 -19.40 5.36 -11.59
CA GLU A 158 -18.58 5.72 -10.42
C GLU A 158 -18.21 4.52 -9.56
N GLY A 159 -19.15 3.58 -9.37
CA GLY A 159 -18.90 2.31 -8.70
C GLY A 159 -17.96 1.40 -9.51
N ARG A 160 -18.04 1.39 -10.86
CA ARG A 160 -17.05 0.71 -11.71
C ARG A 160 -15.66 1.33 -11.56
N GLY A 161 -15.55 2.66 -11.58
CA GLY A 161 -14.30 3.38 -11.34
C GLY A 161 -13.70 3.08 -9.96
N ARG A 162 -14.53 2.98 -8.91
CA ARG A 162 -14.11 2.56 -7.56
C ARG A 162 -13.67 1.09 -7.51
N ALA A 163 -14.39 0.20 -8.18
CA ALA A 163 -14.01 -1.22 -8.27
C ALA A 163 -12.65 -1.41 -8.96
N MET A 164 -12.37 -0.70 -10.06
CA MET A 164 -11.06 -0.71 -10.74
C MET A 164 -9.93 -0.25 -9.80
N ARG A 165 -10.14 0.84 -9.05
CA ARG A 165 -9.17 1.32 -8.06
C ARG A 165 -8.97 0.34 -6.91
N ALA A 166 -10.03 -0.31 -6.44
CA ALA A 166 -9.97 -1.31 -5.38
C ALA A 166 -9.23 -2.59 -5.85
N ALA A 167 -9.55 -3.10 -7.04
CA ALA A 167 -8.85 -4.20 -7.71
C ALA A 167 -7.34 -3.91 -7.82
N ARG A 168 -6.96 -2.73 -8.33
CA ARG A 168 -5.54 -2.31 -8.38
C ARG A 168 -4.88 -2.37 -7.00
N SER A 169 -5.55 -1.80 -5.99
CA SER A 169 -4.99 -1.70 -4.65
C SER A 169 -4.89 -3.04 -3.91
N ILE A 170 -5.73 -4.03 -4.26
CA ILE A 170 -5.61 -5.42 -3.82
C ILE A 170 -4.37 -6.08 -4.46
N GLY A 171 -4.16 -5.91 -5.77
CA GLY A 171 -2.96 -6.38 -6.47
C GLY A 171 -1.66 -5.83 -5.87
N GLU A 172 -1.59 -4.51 -5.66
CA GLU A 172 -0.47 -3.84 -4.97
C GLU A 172 -0.20 -4.44 -3.59
N ARG A 173 -1.26 -4.75 -2.83
CA ARG A 173 -1.12 -5.33 -1.50
C ARG A 173 -0.66 -6.79 -1.55
N ALA A 174 -1.12 -7.58 -2.51
CA ALA A 174 -0.73 -8.97 -2.66
C ALA A 174 0.75 -9.11 -3.00
N VAL A 175 1.25 -8.31 -3.95
CA VAL A 175 2.69 -8.24 -4.28
C VAL A 175 3.52 -7.83 -3.06
N THR A 176 3.04 -6.86 -2.27
CA THR A 176 3.71 -6.45 -1.03
C THR A 176 3.78 -7.61 -0.02
N GLU A 177 2.72 -8.40 0.13
CA GLU A 177 2.71 -9.56 1.03
C GLU A 177 3.62 -10.69 0.53
N LEU A 178 3.61 -10.99 -0.76
CA LEU A 178 4.52 -11.97 -1.36
C LEU A 178 5.99 -11.56 -1.20
N ASN A 179 6.34 -10.29 -1.43
CA ASN A 179 7.70 -9.78 -1.21
C ASN A 179 8.13 -9.91 0.26
N LEU A 180 7.23 -9.64 1.22
CA LEU A 180 7.51 -9.81 2.64
C LEU A 180 7.78 -11.27 3.04
N GLN A 181 7.13 -12.25 2.40
CA GLN A 181 7.43 -13.68 2.63
C GLN A 181 8.82 -14.10 2.12
N HIS A 182 9.35 -13.42 1.09
CA HIS A 182 10.68 -13.67 0.53
C HIS A 182 11.79 -12.84 1.21
N GLN A 183 11.43 -11.99 2.17
CA GLN A 183 12.34 -11.12 2.91
C GLN A 183 12.71 -11.77 4.26
N ASN A 184 14.00 -12.03 4.48
CA ASN A 184 14.51 -12.53 5.76
C ASN A 184 14.48 -11.42 6.83
N PRO A 185 13.67 -11.51 7.90
CA PRO A 185 13.57 -10.45 8.91
C PRO A 185 14.85 -10.28 9.74
N GLN A 186 15.56 -11.37 10.04
CA GLN A 186 16.79 -11.37 10.84
C GLN A 186 17.94 -10.63 10.13
N GLN A 187 17.99 -10.66 8.80
CA GLN A 187 19.01 -9.99 7.99
C GLN A 187 18.60 -8.60 7.50
N LEU A 188 17.37 -8.15 7.76
CA LEU A 188 16.80 -6.93 7.19
C LEU A 188 17.66 -5.67 7.42
N SER A 189 18.09 -5.44 8.67
CA SER A 189 18.94 -4.28 9.01
C SER A 189 20.33 -4.39 8.40
N ALA A 190 20.93 -5.58 8.35
CA ALA A 190 22.23 -5.79 7.72
C ALA A 190 22.18 -5.51 6.21
N ASN A 191 21.12 -5.96 5.53
CA ASN A 191 20.88 -5.72 4.11
C ASN A 191 20.64 -4.23 3.81
N LEU A 192 19.85 -3.54 4.65
CA LEU A 192 19.67 -2.08 4.55
C LEU A 192 21.02 -1.34 4.60
N TRP A 193 21.83 -1.60 5.63
CA TRP A 193 23.09 -0.88 5.81
C TRP A 193 24.14 -1.29 4.76
N ALA A 194 24.07 -2.51 4.21
CA ALA A 194 24.86 -2.89 3.04
C ALA A 194 24.44 -2.09 1.78
N ALA A 195 23.14 -1.94 1.52
CA ALA A 195 22.62 -1.16 0.39
C ALA A 195 22.97 0.35 0.47
N VAL A 196 22.98 0.91 1.69
CA VAL A 196 23.43 2.28 1.96
C VAL A 196 24.95 2.42 1.69
N ARG A 197 25.78 1.53 2.24
CA ARG A 197 27.23 1.54 2.01
C ARG A 197 27.62 1.33 0.55
N ALA A 198 26.90 0.46 -0.18
CA ALA A 198 27.12 0.22 -1.60
C ALA A 198 26.94 1.49 -2.48
N ARG A 199 26.24 2.51 -1.97
CA ARG A 199 26.05 3.82 -2.63
C ARG A 199 27.03 4.89 -2.14
N GLY A 200 28.11 4.50 -1.44
CA GLY A 200 29.09 5.41 -0.83
C GLY A 200 28.52 6.26 0.31
N CYS A 201 27.41 5.82 0.89
CA CYS A 201 26.67 6.53 1.93
C CYS A 201 26.81 5.83 3.28
N GLN A 202 26.52 6.54 4.38
CA GLN A 202 26.60 5.96 5.72
C GLN A 202 25.57 6.60 6.65
N PHE A 203 25.02 5.79 7.55
CA PHE A 203 24.25 6.21 8.72
C PHE A 203 25.05 5.82 9.96
N LEU A 204 25.23 6.74 10.90
CA LEU A 204 26.16 6.61 12.03
C LEU A 204 25.46 6.19 13.34
N GLY A 205 24.17 5.87 13.28
CA GLY A 205 23.32 5.67 14.46
C GLY A 205 22.61 6.98 14.87
N PRO A 206 21.46 6.91 15.58
CA PRO A 206 20.56 8.04 15.77
C PRO A 206 21.24 9.33 16.29
N ALA A 207 21.91 9.24 17.44
CA ALA A 207 22.53 10.40 18.09
C ALA A 207 23.67 11.03 17.26
N MET A 208 24.59 10.20 16.76
CA MET A 208 25.73 10.69 15.99
C MET A 208 25.29 11.27 14.63
N GLN A 209 24.26 10.69 14.00
CA GLN A 209 23.71 11.22 12.75
C GLN A 209 23.03 12.57 12.97
N GLU A 210 22.28 12.73 14.05
CA GLU A 210 21.61 13.99 14.40
C GLU A 210 22.61 15.13 14.58
N GLU A 211 23.69 14.92 15.34
CA GLU A 211 24.73 15.93 15.54
C GLU A 211 25.50 16.26 14.25
N VAL A 212 25.74 15.28 13.38
CA VAL A 212 26.33 15.54 12.05
C VAL A 212 25.43 16.44 11.20
N LEU A 213 24.11 16.21 11.19
CA LEU A 213 23.18 17.04 10.42
C LEU A 213 23.10 18.47 10.99
N LYS A 214 23.08 18.64 12.33
CA LYS A 214 23.16 19.96 12.99
C LYS A 214 24.45 20.70 12.62
N LEU A 215 25.60 20.02 12.62
CA LEU A 215 26.89 20.63 12.24
C LEU A 215 26.97 20.97 10.75
N VAL A 216 26.30 20.23 9.86
CA VAL A 216 26.18 20.58 8.43
C VAL A 216 25.29 21.81 8.23
N LEU A 217 24.19 21.94 8.99
CA LEU A 217 23.35 23.14 9.00
C LEU A 217 24.12 24.37 9.49
N LEU A 218 24.76 24.29 10.65
CA LEU A 218 25.58 25.37 11.22
C LEU A 218 26.66 25.90 10.25
N ALA A 219 27.12 25.07 9.31
CA ALA A 219 28.14 25.44 8.33
C ALA A 219 27.59 26.05 7.03
N LEU A 220 26.26 25.97 6.76
CA LEU A 220 25.66 26.25 5.45
C LEU A 220 24.28 26.95 5.49
N GLU A 221 23.67 27.14 6.66
CA GLU A 221 22.32 27.73 6.81
C GLU A 221 22.26 29.22 6.46
N ASP A 222 23.37 29.95 6.66
CA ASP A 222 23.59 31.31 6.16
C ASP A 222 23.65 31.38 4.61
N GLY A 223 23.78 30.23 3.95
CA GLY A 223 24.01 30.14 2.51
C GLY A 223 25.49 30.15 2.11
N SER A 224 26.40 29.92 3.05
CA SER A 224 27.82 29.68 2.75
C SER A 224 28.00 28.55 1.73
N ALA A 225 29.01 28.70 0.86
CA ALA A 225 29.34 27.75 -0.19
C ALA A 225 30.70 27.12 0.09
N LEU A 226 30.72 25.89 0.62
CA LEU A 226 31.93 25.21 1.06
C LEU A 226 32.31 24.07 0.12
N SER A 227 33.61 23.81 -0.05
CA SER A 227 34.04 22.58 -0.73
C SER A 227 33.81 21.36 0.18
N ARG A 228 33.62 20.18 -0.41
CA ARG A 228 33.43 18.92 0.36
C ARG A 228 34.52 18.69 1.40
N LYS A 229 35.77 19.00 1.08
CA LYS A 229 36.92 18.87 2.00
C LYS A 229 36.79 19.79 3.21
N VAL A 230 36.39 21.04 3.00
CA VAL A 230 36.23 22.04 4.08
C VAL A 230 35.04 21.67 4.98
N LEU A 231 33.89 21.34 4.40
CA LEU A 231 32.70 20.92 5.16
C LEU A 231 32.97 19.66 6.01
N VAL A 232 33.60 18.64 5.45
CA VAL A 232 33.95 17.41 6.19
C VAL A 232 34.92 17.71 7.34
N MET A 233 35.93 18.56 7.13
CA MET A 233 36.85 18.97 8.19
C MET A 233 36.14 19.74 9.32
N PHE A 234 35.27 20.69 8.97
CA PHE A 234 34.49 21.48 9.95
C PHE A 234 33.66 20.58 10.88
N VAL A 235 32.98 19.59 10.30
CA VAL A 235 32.13 18.65 11.06
C VAL A 235 32.98 17.72 11.92
N VAL A 236 34.04 17.10 11.36
CA VAL A 236 34.91 16.17 12.13
C VAL A 236 35.51 16.87 13.35
N GLN A 237 36.09 18.06 13.19
CA GLN A 237 36.73 18.81 14.28
C GLN A 237 35.81 19.15 15.45
N ARG A 238 34.49 19.26 15.21
CA ARG A 238 33.48 19.55 16.24
C ARG A 238 32.84 18.29 16.83
N LEU A 239 32.80 17.21 16.05
CA LEU A 239 32.15 15.95 16.44
C LEU A 239 33.09 14.99 17.19
N GLU A 240 34.36 14.92 16.79
CA GLU A 240 35.38 14.00 17.33
C GLU A 240 35.54 14.05 18.87
N PRO A 241 35.48 15.22 19.55
CA PRO A 241 35.54 15.28 21.03
C PRO A 241 34.39 14.55 21.74
N HIS A 242 33.24 14.40 21.10
CA HIS A 242 32.05 13.75 21.65
C HIS A 242 31.86 12.32 21.11
N PHE A 243 32.35 12.05 19.90
CA PHE A 243 32.28 10.76 19.22
C PHE A 243 33.65 10.40 18.63
N PRO A 244 34.57 9.78 19.39
CA PRO A 244 35.94 9.49 18.95
C PRO A 244 36.05 8.59 17.71
N GLN A 245 34.98 7.89 17.34
CA GLN A 245 34.86 7.11 16.10
C GLN A 245 34.56 7.97 14.85
N ALA A 246 34.45 9.30 14.99
CA ALA A 246 34.29 10.23 13.88
C ALA A 246 35.52 10.22 12.97
N SER A 247 35.31 10.14 11.66
CA SER A 247 36.42 10.17 10.69
C SER A 247 36.03 10.96 9.44
N LYS A 248 37.04 11.49 8.75
CA LYS A 248 36.85 12.20 7.47
C LYS A 248 36.11 11.32 6.45
N THR A 249 36.35 10.01 6.47
CA THR A 249 35.69 9.03 5.61
C THR A 249 34.22 8.85 5.98
N SER A 250 33.90 8.58 7.25
CA SER A 250 32.52 8.35 7.69
C SER A 250 31.64 9.59 7.55
N ILE A 251 32.16 10.78 7.90
CA ILE A 251 31.48 12.06 7.65
C ILE A 251 31.37 12.35 6.16
N GLY A 252 32.40 12.02 5.37
CA GLY A 252 32.38 12.12 3.91
C GLY A 252 31.25 11.29 3.27
N HIS A 253 30.89 10.14 3.86
CA HIS A 253 29.76 9.31 3.44
C HIS A 253 28.40 9.87 3.89
N VAL A 254 28.30 10.57 5.04
CA VAL A 254 27.06 11.29 5.41
C VAL A 254 26.81 12.47 4.46
N VAL A 255 27.85 13.24 4.13
CA VAL A 255 27.77 14.30 3.11
C VAL A 255 27.41 13.72 1.73
N GLN A 256 27.86 12.49 1.42
CA GLN A 256 27.47 11.78 0.19
C GLN A 256 25.96 11.47 0.14
N LEU A 257 25.38 11.10 1.28
CA LEU A 257 23.95 10.81 1.39
C LEU A 257 23.10 12.07 1.13
N LEU A 258 23.47 13.21 1.75
CA LEU A 258 22.84 14.51 1.47
C LEU A 258 23.04 14.99 0.03
N TYR A 259 24.17 14.65 -0.59
CA TYR A 259 24.40 14.91 -2.02
C TYR A 259 23.47 14.09 -2.91
N ARG A 260 23.27 12.80 -2.62
CA ARG A 260 22.31 11.96 -3.36
C ARG A 260 20.88 12.47 -3.18
N ALA A 261 20.52 12.83 -1.95
CA ALA A 261 19.25 13.46 -1.58
C ALA A 261 19.05 14.85 -2.22
N SER A 262 19.97 15.30 -3.08
CA SER A 262 19.88 16.57 -3.82
C SER A 262 19.73 17.80 -2.91
N CYS A 263 20.25 17.75 -1.68
CA CYS A 263 20.17 18.86 -0.73
C CYS A 263 21.03 20.07 -1.10
N PHE A 264 22.00 19.89 -2.00
CA PHE A 264 22.98 20.91 -2.36
C PHE A 264 22.76 21.50 -3.75
N LYS A 265 22.97 22.81 -3.86
CA LYS A 265 23.34 23.49 -5.11
C LYS A 265 24.85 23.36 -5.28
N VAL A 266 25.31 22.87 -6.43
CA VAL A 266 26.72 22.55 -6.69
C VAL A 266 27.27 23.49 -7.75
N SER A 267 28.25 24.30 -7.36
CA SER A 267 28.92 25.25 -8.25
C SER A 267 30.30 24.72 -8.63
N LYS A 268 30.47 24.40 -9.92
CA LYS A 268 31.79 24.03 -10.48
C LYS A 268 32.68 25.28 -10.57
N ARG A 269 33.98 25.10 -10.38
CA ARG A 269 35.01 26.13 -10.56
C ARG A 269 36.11 25.56 -11.45
N GLU A 270 36.69 26.37 -12.32
CA GLU A 270 37.80 25.93 -13.17
C GLU A 270 39.07 25.78 -12.31
N GLY A 271 39.77 24.65 -12.47
CA GLY A 271 41.01 24.36 -11.73
C GLY A 271 40.89 24.09 -10.22
N ASP A 272 39.71 24.25 -9.61
CA ASP A 272 39.50 24.12 -8.15
C ASP A 272 38.29 23.22 -7.81
N SER A 273 38.22 22.75 -6.57
CA SER A 273 37.14 21.93 -6.02
C SER A 273 35.78 22.62 -6.17
N SER A 274 34.76 21.86 -6.57
CA SER A 274 33.38 22.36 -6.60
C SER A 274 32.91 22.79 -5.19
N LEU A 275 32.13 23.86 -5.14
CA LEU A 275 31.48 24.34 -3.92
C LEU A 275 30.07 23.76 -3.81
N MET A 276 29.65 23.54 -2.57
CA MET A 276 28.36 22.99 -2.19
C MET A 276 27.70 24.01 -1.26
N GLN A 277 26.50 24.46 -1.64
CA GLN A 277 25.66 25.36 -0.87
C GLN A 277 24.36 24.63 -0.55
N LEU A 278 23.84 24.74 0.68
CA LEU A 278 22.56 24.13 1.04
C LEU A 278 21.41 24.90 0.37
N LYS A 279 20.52 24.21 -0.34
CA LYS A 279 19.35 24.85 -0.93
C LYS A 279 18.44 25.42 0.16
N GLU A 280 17.72 26.49 -0.16
CA GLU A 280 16.97 27.29 0.82
C GLU A 280 15.92 26.46 1.58
N GLU A 281 15.21 25.58 0.87
CA GLU A 281 14.21 24.67 1.41
C GLU A 281 14.74 23.65 2.42
N PHE A 282 16.07 23.48 2.52
CA PHE A 282 16.72 22.54 3.44
C PHE A 282 17.48 23.20 4.59
N ARG A 283 17.41 24.54 4.75
CA ARG A 283 18.11 25.30 5.80
C ARG A 283 17.45 25.25 7.19
N THR A 284 16.67 24.21 7.47
CA THR A 284 16.20 23.89 8.82
C THR A 284 16.48 22.41 9.14
N TYR A 285 16.64 22.08 10.42
CA TYR A 285 16.87 20.70 10.85
C TYR A 285 15.77 19.76 10.37
N GLU A 286 14.50 20.11 10.58
CA GLU A 286 13.36 19.26 10.21
C GLU A 286 13.28 19.02 8.69
N SER A 287 13.55 20.04 7.86
CA SER A 287 13.60 19.86 6.40
C SER A 287 14.77 18.99 5.94
N LEU A 288 15.99 19.24 6.45
CA LEU A 288 17.17 18.48 6.06
C LEU A 288 17.09 17.03 6.52
N ARG A 289 16.61 16.82 7.76
CA ARG A 289 16.43 15.50 8.35
C ARG A 289 15.38 14.68 7.60
N ARG A 290 14.28 15.31 7.20
CA ARG A 290 13.22 14.66 6.41
C ARG A 290 13.73 14.21 5.04
N GLU A 291 14.56 15.00 4.37
CA GLU A 291 15.13 14.64 3.07
C GLU A 291 16.21 13.56 3.18
N HIS A 292 17.06 13.65 4.21
CA HIS A 292 18.00 12.60 4.60
C HIS A 292 17.30 11.25 4.82
N ASP A 293 16.23 11.24 5.62
CA ASP A 293 15.48 10.02 5.93
C ASP A 293 14.76 9.49 4.69
N ALA A 294 14.16 10.36 3.87
CA ALA A 294 13.57 9.99 2.59
C ALA A 294 14.57 9.28 1.67
N GLN A 295 15.79 9.81 1.55
CA GLN A 295 16.82 9.18 0.73
C GLN A 295 17.21 7.78 1.25
N ILE A 296 17.22 7.52 2.56
CA ILE A 296 17.47 6.16 3.08
C ILE A 296 16.29 5.22 2.74
N VAL A 297 15.04 5.72 2.80
CA VAL A 297 13.85 4.94 2.40
C VAL A 297 13.87 4.61 0.89
N GLU A 298 14.30 5.55 0.04
CA GLU A 298 14.52 5.28 -1.38
C GLU A 298 15.57 4.19 -1.61
N ILE A 299 16.74 4.29 -0.95
CA ILE A 299 17.82 3.28 -1.06
C ILE A 299 17.33 1.88 -0.65
N ALA A 300 16.49 1.80 0.39
CA ALA A 300 15.87 0.54 0.79
C ALA A 300 14.88 0.02 -0.26
N THR A 301 14.08 0.91 -0.85
CA THR A 301 13.11 0.58 -1.90
C THR A 301 13.81 0.09 -3.17
N GLU A 302 14.86 0.79 -3.63
CA GLU A 302 15.72 0.37 -4.73
C GLU A 302 16.41 -1.00 -4.48
N ALA A 303 16.64 -1.35 -3.20
CA ALA A 303 17.20 -2.65 -2.80
C ALA A 303 16.12 -3.73 -2.59
N GLY A 304 14.86 -3.47 -2.93
CA GLY A 304 13.73 -4.40 -2.77
C GLY A 304 13.31 -4.64 -1.32
N LEU A 305 13.78 -3.83 -0.36
CA LEU A 305 13.48 -3.98 1.05
C LEU A 305 12.15 -3.29 1.40
N ARG A 306 11.27 -3.99 2.11
CA ARG A 306 10.03 -3.46 2.68
C ARG A 306 10.15 -3.42 4.20
N ILE A 307 10.24 -2.20 4.74
CA ILE A 307 10.45 -1.91 6.16
C ILE A 307 9.24 -1.11 6.66
N ALA A 308 8.67 -1.50 7.80
CA ALA A 308 7.50 -0.85 8.36
C ALA A 308 7.83 0.50 9.04
N PRO A 309 6.88 1.46 9.15
CA PRO A 309 7.17 2.80 9.68
C PRO A 309 7.67 2.83 11.14
N ASP A 310 7.27 1.86 11.96
CA ASP A 310 7.78 1.66 13.32
C ASP A 310 9.19 1.08 13.34
N GLN A 311 9.48 0.10 12.47
CA GLN A 311 10.85 -0.38 12.26
C GLN A 311 11.77 0.75 11.77
N TRP A 312 11.31 1.60 10.87
CA TRP A 312 12.03 2.79 10.42
C TRP A 312 12.32 3.78 11.55
N SER A 313 11.32 4.07 12.38
CA SER A 313 11.49 4.89 13.59
C SER A 313 12.60 4.29 14.46
N SER A 314 12.56 2.97 14.72
CA SER A 314 13.59 2.32 15.54
C SER A 314 14.98 2.31 14.89
N LEU A 315 15.07 2.24 13.55
CA LEU A 315 16.34 2.21 12.81
C LEU A 315 17.01 3.60 12.74
N LEU A 316 16.22 4.66 12.55
CA LEU A 316 16.73 6.02 12.31
C LEU A 316 16.73 6.92 13.56
N TYR A 317 15.90 6.61 14.55
CA TYR A 317 15.75 7.41 15.78
C TYR A 317 16.01 6.61 17.06
N GLY A 318 15.95 5.26 17.01
CA GLY A 318 16.13 4.42 18.19
C GLY A 318 14.87 4.27 19.06
N ASP A 319 13.75 4.85 18.62
CA ASP A 319 12.47 4.85 19.34
C ASP A 319 11.27 4.58 18.38
N ALA A 320 10.05 4.52 18.92
CA ALA A 320 8.82 4.34 18.13
C ALA A 320 8.02 5.64 17.88
N SER A 321 8.53 6.79 18.31
CA SER A 321 7.82 8.09 18.30
C SER A 321 7.62 8.68 16.90
N ARG A 322 8.58 8.45 15.99
CA ARG A 322 8.59 9.01 14.63
C ARG A 322 7.82 8.16 13.60
N LYS A 323 7.00 7.20 14.05
CA LYS A 323 6.20 6.31 13.18
C LYS A 323 5.34 7.08 12.15
N SER A 324 4.67 8.16 12.57
CA SER A 324 3.83 8.98 11.68
C SER A 324 4.65 9.78 10.66
N HIS A 325 5.83 10.28 11.06
CA HIS A 325 6.78 10.95 10.18
C HIS A 325 7.29 9.99 9.09
N MET A 326 7.72 8.79 9.47
CA MET A 326 8.17 7.76 8.52
C MET A 326 7.05 7.29 7.59
N GLN A 327 5.82 7.14 8.09
CA GLN A 327 4.65 6.87 7.24
C GLN A 327 4.45 7.97 6.20
N SER A 328 4.52 9.25 6.58
CA SER A 328 4.40 10.38 5.65
C SER A 328 5.52 10.43 4.61
N ILE A 329 6.74 10.00 4.94
CA ILE A 329 7.82 9.83 3.96
C ILE A 329 7.47 8.73 2.96
N ILE A 330 7.13 7.53 3.44
CA ILE A 330 6.77 6.37 2.60
C ILE A 330 5.62 6.71 1.66
N ASP A 331 4.58 7.38 2.16
CA ASP A 331 3.40 7.72 1.36
C ASP A 331 3.70 8.77 0.27
N LYS A 332 4.63 9.71 0.51
CA LYS A 332 5.08 10.66 -0.53
C LYS A 332 6.01 10.04 -1.58
N LEU A 333 6.73 8.97 -1.24
CA LEU A 333 7.60 8.24 -2.18
C LEU A 333 6.81 7.26 -3.07
N GLN A 334 5.55 6.97 -2.76
CA GLN A 334 4.68 6.15 -3.61
C GLN A 334 4.27 6.92 -4.88
N ASN A 335 4.84 6.51 -6.01
CA ASN A 335 4.46 6.97 -7.35
C ASN A 335 3.64 5.89 -8.10
N PRO A 336 2.92 6.23 -9.20
CA PRO A 336 2.13 5.25 -9.95
C PRO A 336 2.92 4.07 -10.53
N GLN A 337 4.23 4.24 -10.77
CA GLN A 337 5.15 3.21 -11.26
C GLN A 337 5.59 2.21 -10.16
N SER A 338 5.46 2.56 -8.88
CA SER A 338 5.91 1.74 -7.73
C SER A 338 5.31 0.33 -7.71
N PHE A 339 4.08 0.14 -8.21
CA PHE A 339 3.48 -1.18 -8.37
C PHE A 339 4.24 -2.04 -9.38
N ALA A 340 4.53 -1.48 -10.55
CA ALA A 340 5.26 -2.16 -11.63
C ALA A 340 6.65 -2.59 -11.16
N GLN A 341 7.34 -1.69 -10.46
CA GLN A 341 8.63 -1.96 -9.82
C GLN A 341 8.51 -3.10 -8.79
N SER A 342 7.49 -3.04 -7.92
CA SER A 342 7.24 -4.09 -6.92
C SER A 342 6.98 -5.48 -7.53
N VAL A 343 6.35 -5.55 -8.72
CA VAL A 343 6.16 -6.81 -9.48
C VAL A 343 7.49 -7.31 -10.04
N GLN A 344 8.36 -6.44 -10.57
CA GLN A 344 9.70 -6.85 -11.03
C GLN A 344 10.59 -7.32 -9.86
N GLU A 345 10.54 -6.63 -8.73
CA GLU A 345 11.22 -7.05 -7.48
C GLU A 345 10.74 -8.43 -7.02
N LEU A 346 9.44 -8.72 -7.11
CA LEU A 346 8.90 -10.05 -6.84
C LEU A 346 9.47 -11.10 -7.81
N VAL A 347 9.51 -10.82 -9.11
CA VAL A 347 10.09 -11.75 -10.10
C VAL A 347 11.56 -12.07 -9.76
N ILE A 348 12.35 -11.07 -9.36
CA ILE A 348 13.75 -11.26 -8.94
C ILE A 348 13.81 -12.09 -7.64
N ALA A 349 12.92 -11.85 -6.68
CA ALA A 349 12.84 -12.62 -5.44
C ALA A 349 12.51 -14.10 -5.69
N LEU A 350 11.56 -14.38 -6.61
CA LEU A 350 11.17 -15.73 -7.01
C LEU A 350 12.31 -16.47 -7.71
N GLN A 351 13.02 -15.81 -8.64
CA GLN A 351 14.21 -16.38 -9.30
C GLN A 351 15.29 -16.79 -8.28
N ARG A 352 15.53 -15.96 -7.26
CA ARG A 352 16.50 -16.24 -6.20
C ARG A 352 16.11 -17.42 -5.31
N THR A 353 14.81 -17.72 -5.15
CA THR A 353 14.31 -18.80 -4.30
C THR A 353 13.85 -20.05 -5.04
N GLY A 354 13.95 -20.07 -6.38
CA GLY A 354 13.52 -21.20 -7.21
C GLY A 354 12.00 -21.36 -7.36
N ASP A 355 11.23 -20.31 -7.05
CA ASP A 355 9.76 -20.25 -7.13
C ASP A 355 9.00 -21.54 -6.71
N PRO A 356 9.10 -21.98 -5.44
CA PRO A 356 8.44 -23.22 -4.98
C PRO A 356 6.90 -23.13 -4.98
N GLY A 357 6.33 -21.93 -5.15
CA GLY A 357 4.89 -21.71 -5.26
C GLY A 357 4.38 -21.58 -6.70
N ASN A 358 5.27 -21.63 -7.71
CA ASN A 358 4.95 -21.35 -9.11
C ASN A 358 4.22 -20.00 -9.32
N LEU A 359 4.58 -19.00 -8.50
CA LEU A 359 4.03 -17.65 -8.48
C LEU A 359 4.36 -16.86 -9.76
N ALA A 360 5.35 -17.30 -10.54
CA ALA A 360 5.63 -16.79 -11.88
C ALA A 360 4.41 -16.88 -12.81
N ASN A 361 3.47 -17.82 -12.58
CA ASN A 361 2.21 -17.86 -13.33
C ASN A 361 1.33 -16.61 -13.10
N LEU A 362 1.34 -16.05 -11.88
CA LEU A 362 0.62 -14.80 -11.56
C LEU A 362 1.18 -13.60 -12.31
N ARG A 363 2.40 -13.68 -12.88
CA ARG A 363 2.90 -12.66 -13.82
C ARG A 363 1.95 -12.48 -14.99
N GLY A 364 1.33 -13.57 -15.47
CA GLY A 364 0.27 -13.50 -16.45
C GLY A 364 -0.86 -12.59 -15.97
N ASP A 365 -1.41 -12.83 -14.78
CA ASP A 365 -2.52 -12.07 -14.21
C ASP A 365 -2.17 -10.61 -13.86
N PHE A 366 -0.95 -10.34 -13.38
CA PHE A 366 -0.43 -8.97 -13.19
C PHE A 366 -0.16 -8.20 -14.49
N PHE A 367 -0.17 -8.85 -15.66
CA PHE A 367 0.06 -8.19 -16.95
C PHE A 367 -1.00 -8.54 -18.02
N LYS A 368 -2.11 -9.21 -17.64
CA LYS A 368 -3.02 -9.86 -18.58
C LYS A 368 -3.83 -8.85 -19.39
N ARG A 369 -3.72 -8.98 -20.71
CA ARG A 369 -4.75 -8.57 -21.66
C ARG A 369 -5.63 -9.79 -21.95
N ARG A 370 -6.95 -9.65 -21.86
CA ARG A 370 -7.88 -10.56 -22.52
C ARG A 370 -9.20 -9.87 -22.87
N PRO A 371 -9.56 -9.78 -24.15
CA PRO A 371 -10.94 -9.92 -24.59
C PRO A 371 -11.26 -11.42 -24.75
N PRO A 372 -12.47 -11.89 -24.41
CA PRO A 372 -12.88 -13.27 -24.68
C PRO A 372 -13.26 -13.44 -26.16
N GLY A 373 -12.86 -14.57 -26.76
CA GLY A 373 -13.26 -14.97 -28.11
C GLY A 373 -12.20 -14.72 -29.18
N ASP A 374 -11.33 -15.70 -29.40
CA ASP A 374 -10.99 -16.17 -30.75
C ASP A 374 -10.23 -17.51 -30.66
N SER A 375 -10.88 -18.58 -31.10
CA SER A 375 -10.30 -19.92 -31.19
C SER A 375 -9.91 -20.21 -32.64
N ASN A 376 -8.85 -19.56 -33.13
CA ASN A 376 -7.99 -20.11 -34.19
C ASN A 376 -6.74 -19.25 -34.43
N SER A 377 -5.63 -19.92 -34.72
CA SER A 377 -4.41 -19.30 -35.23
C SER A 377 -4.58 -18.85 -36.68
N VAL A 378 -4.11 -17.64 -37.03
CA VAL A 378 -3.50 -17.28 -38.33
C VAL A 378 -2.78 -15.92 -38.20
N LEU A 379 -1.63 -15.78 -38.86
CA LEU A 379 -0.87 -14.53 -39.00
C LEU A 379 -1.38 -13.69 -40.20
N ILE A 380 -0.90 -12.43 -40.30
CA ILE A 380 -0.81 -11.58 -41.51
C ILE A 380 -1.86 -10.43 -41.68
N HIS A 381 -1.39 -9.23 -41.28
CA HIS A 381 -1.43 -7.92 -41.96
C HIS A 381 -2.61 -6.92 -41.93
N SER A 382 -2.18 -5.65 -41.75
CA SER A 382 -2.71 -4.34 -42.18
C SER A 382 -4.22 -4.09 -42.35
N GLY A 383 -4.76 -3.14 -41.56
CA GLY A 383 -6.10 -2.60 -41.75
C GLY A 383 -6.48 -1.48 -40.77
N LYS A 384 -6.34 -0.22 -41.21
CA LYS A 384 -6.71 1.05 -40.56
C LYS A 384 -7.95 1.03 -39.62
N TYR A 385 -7.75 0.93 -38.30
CA TYR A 385 -8.72 1.45 -37.30
C TYR A 385 -8.04 2.14 -36.11
N LYS A 386 -8.45 3.37 -35.82
CA LYS A 386 -7.75 4.35 -34.97
C LYS A 386 -8.19 4.29 -33.50
N VAL A 387 -8.32 3.08 -32.93
CA VAL A 387 -8.75 2.84 -31.53
C VAL A 387 -7.76 1.90 -30.81
N ARG A 388 -6.46 2.15 -30.96
CA ARG A 388 -5.37 1.26 -30.49
C ARG A 388 -4.55 1.80 -29.30
N GLY A 389 -5.08 2.78 -28.57
CA GLY A 389 -4.35 3.53 -27.54
C GLY A 389 -4.94 3.52 -26.11
N ARG A 390 -5.87 2.61 -25.77
CA ARG A 390 -6.43 2.52 -24.39
C ARG A 390 -6.37 1.12 -23.75
N ILE A 391 -6.14 0.07 -24.54
CA ILE A 391 -6.21 -1.34 -24.11
C ILE A 391 -4.83 -1.84 -23.64
N PHE A 392 -4.22 -1.15 -22.67
CA PHE A 392 -2.91 -1.52 -22.08
C PHE A 392 -2.91 -1.44 -20.54
N SER A 393 -3.99 -0.98 -19.90
CA SER A 393 -3.91 -0.25 -18.63
C SER A 393 -4.36 -0.98 -17.35
N CYS A 394 -4.86 -2.22 -17.42
CA CYS A 394 -5.40 -2.89 -16.21
C CYS A 394 -4.33 -3.07 -15.13
N PHE A 395 -3.12 -3.50 -15.49
CA PHE A 395 -1.96 -3.58 -14.58
C PHE A 395 -0.59 -3.32 -15.25
N SER A 396 -0.57 -2.97 -16.56
CA SER A 396 0.64 -2.60 -17.35
C SER A 396 0.65 -1.08 -17.67
N THR A 397 1.73 -0.28 -17.79
CA THR A 397 3.22 -0.39 -17.74
C THR A 397 4.06 -0.13 -19.00
N GLN A 398 3.58 0.69 -19.95
CA GLN A 398 4.43 1.55 -20.81
C GLN A 398 3.73 2.90 -21.10
N PRO A 399 4.48 3.99 -21.34
CA PRO A 399 3.91 5.31 -21.61
C PRO A 399 3.33 5.41 -23.02
N LEU A 400 2.04 5.74 -23.12
CA LEU A 400 1.43 6.22 -24.37
C LEU A 400 1.45 7.75 -24.36
N SER A 401 2.46 8.33 -25.03
CA SER A 401 2.77 9.77 -25.09
C SER A 401 3.18 10.41 -23.75
N ASN A 402 3.78 11.60 -23.82
CA ASN A 402 4.35 12.34 -22.66
C ASN A 402 3.29 12.96 -21.72
N SER A 403 2.10 12.35 -21.65
CA SER A 403 0.94 12.82 -20.90
C SER A 403 0.77 11.96 -19.65
N ILE A 404 1.25 12.46 -18.51
CA ILE A 404 1.03 11.81 -17.21
C ILE A 404 -0.45 11.97 -16.85
N ILE A 405 -1.27 10.94 -17.09
CA ILE A 405 -2.68 10.91 -16.66
C ILE A 405 -2.75 10.19 -15.31
N SER A 406 -3.29 10.87 -14.30
CA SER A 406 -3.51 10.25 -12.99
C SER A 406 -4.72 9.31 -13.04
N ILE A 407 -4.63 8.15 -12.37
CA ILE A 407 -5.75 7.20 -12.26
C ILE A 407 -6.94 7.78 -11.46
N SER A 408 -6.73 8.90 -10.75
CA SER A 408 -7.82 9.68 -10.14
C SER A 408 -8.79 10.31 -11.17
N GLU A 409 -8.39 10.41 -12.45
CA GLU A 409 -9.12 11.14 -13.51
C GLU A 409 -9.77 10.23 -14.55
N LEU A 410 -9.62 8.89 -14.42
CA LEU A 410 -10.19 7.93 -15.36
C LEU A 410 -11.65 7.63 -15.03
N THR A 411 -12.57 8.17 -15.83
CA THR A 411 -14.00 7.83 -15.88
C THR A 411 -14.31 6.99 -17.13
N GLY A 412 -15.36 6.16 -17.07
CA GLY A 412 -15.85 5.42 -18.24
C GLY A 412 -15.11 4.13 -18.60
N PHE A 413 -14.88 3.24 -17.62
CA PHE A 413 -14.39 1.87 -17.88
C PHE A 413 -15.48 0.99 -18.50
N SER A 414 -15.10 0.20 -19.50
CA SER A 414 -15.97 -0.81 -20.10
C SER A 414 -16.16 -2.03 -19.20
N TRP A 415 -17.25 -2.78 -19.41
CA TRP A 415 -17.52 -4.01 -18.67
C TRP A 415 -16.44 -5.09 -18.86
N ALA A 416 -15.82 -5.17 -20.04
CA ALA A 416 -14.74 -6.12 -20.33
C ALA A 416 -13.45 -5.77 -19.57
N GLU A 417 -13.11 -4.47 -19.44
CA GLU A 417 -11.96 -4.03 -18.63
C GLU A 417 -12.18 -4.30 -17.15
N LEU A 418 -13.40 -4.05 -16.64
CA LEU A 418 -13.76 -4.36 -15.26
C LEU A 418 -13.67 -5.87 -14.98
N LEU A 419 -14.23 -6.72 -15.86
CA LEU A 419 -14.16 -8.17 -15.72
C LEU A 419 -12.71 -8.66 -15.67
N GLY A 420 -11.87 -8.22 -16.61
CA GLY A 420 -10.44 -8.60 -16.65
C GLY A 420 -9.68 -8.19 -15.38
N ALA A 421 -9.95 -7.01 -14.83
CA ALA A 421 -9.34 -6.56 -13.58
C ALA A 421 -9.83 -7.38 -12.36
N LEU A 422 -11.11 -7.76 -12.32
CA LEU A 422 -11.67 -8.60 -11.26
C LEU A 422 -11.14 -10.04 -11.34
N GLU A 423 -11.09 -10.65 -12.52
CA GLU A 423 -10.50 -11.99 -12.73
C GLU A 423 -9.03 -12.03 -12.30
N ALA A 424 -8.22 -11.05 -12.71
CA ALA A 424 -6.84 -10.92 -12.29
C ALA A 424 -6.73 -10.78 -10.76
N THR A 425 -7.59 -9.98 -10.14
CA THR A 425 -7.67 -9.82 -8.68
C THR A 425 -7.97 -11.15 -7.99
N ARG A 426 -8.93 -11.93 -8.52
CA ARG A 426 -9.31 -13.25 -8.00
C ARG A 426 -8.15 -14.25 -8.07
N HIS A 427 -7.44 -14.32 -9.20
CA HIS A 427 -6.27 -15.21 -9.33
C HIS A 427 -5.13 -14.80 -8.40
N VAL A 428 -4.85 -13.50 -8.27
CA VAL A 428 -3.80 -12.97 -7.37
C VAL A 428 -4.12 -13.22 -5.90
N VAL A 429 -5.39 -13.05 -5.48
CA VAL A 429 -5.82 -13.35 -4.10
C VAL A 429 -5.77 -14.86 -3.81
N SER A 430 -6.20 -15.71 -4.75
CA SER A 430 -6.07 -17.17 -4.60
C SER A 430 -4.61 -17.57 -4.48
N GLY A 431 -3.75 -17.17 -5.42
CA GLY A 431 -2.33 -17.54 -5.41
C GLY A 431 -1.57 -17.03 -4.17
N LEU A 432 -1.94 -15.87 -3.63
CA LEU A 432 -1.43 -15.41 -2.32
C LEU A 432 -1.84 -16.36 -1.19
N LEU A 433 -3.11 -16.77 -1.16
CA LEU A 433 -3.63 -17.68 -0.14
C LEU A 433 -3.03 -19.07 -0.22
N ASP A 434 -2.94 -19.63 -1.43
CA ASP A 434 -2.33 -20.92 -1.71
C ASP A 434 -0.86 -20.89 -1.25
N PHE A 435 -0.11 -19.85 -1.63
CA PHE A 435 1.27 -19.67 -1.20
C PHE A 435 1.42 -19.54 0.32
N VAL A 436 0.61 -18.70 0.98
CA VAL A 436 0.65 -18.51 2.44
C VAL A 436 0.25 -19.78 3.18
N SER A 437 -0.66 -20.60 2.64
CA SER A 437 -1.05 -21.88 3.27
C SER A 437 0.09 -22.89 3.31
N VAL A 438 0.93 -22.93 2.27
CA VAL A 438 2.06 -23.86 2.12
C VAL A 438 3.36 -23.31 2.74
N HIS A 439 3.61 -22.01 2.60
CA HIS A 439 4.91 -21.39 2.93
C HIS A 439 4.87 -20.46 4.16
N GLY A 440 3.71 -19.90 4.49
CA GLY A 440 3.56 -18.94 5.60
C GLY A 440 3.72 -19.54 6.99
N ASN A 441 3.80 -20.87 7.09
CA ASN A 441 3.95 -21.59 8.36
C ASN A 441 5.39 -22.04 8.66
N ARG A 442 6.41 -21.44 8.00
CA ARG A 442 7.83 -21.59 8.37
C ARG A 442 8.18 -20.86 9.68
N ARG A 443 7.47 -21.18 10.77
CA ARG A 443 8.06 -21.09 12.11
C ARG A 443 9.10 -22.20 12.24
N PRO A 444 10.27 -21.96 12.86
CA PRO A 444 11.16 -23.04 13.23
C PRO A 444 10.42 -24.05 14.13
N PRO A 445 10.58 -25.37 13.94
CA PRO A 445 10.02 -26.36 14.86
C PRO A 445 10.82 -26.31 16.16
N GLY A 446 10.32 -25.59 17.18
CA GLY A 446 11.07 -25.46 18.44
C GLY A 446 10.54 -24.55 19.55
N ASP A 447 9.43 -23.81 19.40
CA ASP A 447 8.93 -22.93 20.48
C ASP A 447 7.43 -23.13 20.77
N SER A 448 7.14 -24.12 21.60
CA SER A 448 5.82 -24.36 22.21
C SER A 448 5.84 -24.02 23.71
N ASN A 449 6.31 -22.82 24.08
CA ASN A 449 5.92 -22.10 25.30
C ASN A 449 6.69 -20.77 25.44
N SER A 450 6.00 -19.64 25.26
CA SER A 450 6.20 -18.44 26.07
C SER A 450 5.17 -17.36 25.75
N VAL A 451 4.19 -17.21 26.64
CA VAL A 451 3.70 -15.87 26.96
C VAL A 451 4.82 -15.21 27.74
N LEU A 452 5.56 -14.28 27.13
CA LEU A 452 6.32 -13.25 27.85
C LEU A 452 6.89 -12.17 26.91
N ILE A 453 7.00 -10.99 27.50
CA ILE A 453 7.48 -9.71 26.99
C ILE A 453 8.76 -9.82 26.12
N HIS A 454 8.72 -9.31 24.89
CA HIS A 454 9.93 -9.02 24.10
C HIS A 454 10.07 -7.53 23.78
N SER A 455 10.54 -6.78 24.78
CA SER A 455 11.33 -5.57 24.58
C SER A 455 12.70 -5.96 23.99
N GLY A 456 12.72 -6.34 22.71
CA GLY A 456 13.93 -6.75 22.00
C GLY A 456 14.84 -5.56 21.71
N LYS A 457 15.83 -5.31 22.56
CA LYS A 457 16.93 -4.39 22.24
C LYS A 457 17.62 -4.86 20.96
N TYR A 458 17.51 -4.10 19.87
CA TYR A 458 18.26 -4.35 18.64
C TYR A 458 19.76 -4.24 18.94
N LYS A 459 20.44 -5.38 19.09
CA LYS A 459 21.91 -5.41 19.25
C LYS A 459 22.55 -4.99 17.92
N VAL A 460 22.92 -3.71 17.83
CA VAL A 460 23.87 -3.21 16.83
C VAL A 460 25.28 -3.65 17.25
N SER A 461 25.55 -4.96 17.12
CA SER A 461 26.82 -5.54 17.57
C SER A 461 27.94 -5.28 16.56
N LEU A 462 28.54 -4.08 16.63
CA LEU A 462 29.90 -3.82 16.12
C LEU A 462 30.55 -2.59 16.79
N CYS A 463 30.39 -2.45 18.11
CA CYS A 463 31.29 -1.70 18.98
C CYS A 463 31.61 -2.59 20.18
N ARG A 464 32.90 -2.70 20.54
CA ARG A 464 33.33 -3.41 21.75
C ARG A 464 32.95 -2.58 22.97
N ASP A 465 32.48 -3.25 24.02
CA ASP A 465 32.10 -2.60 25.28
C ASP A 465 33.30 -1.92 25.95
N LEU A 466 33.09 -0.67 26.36
CA LEU A 466 33.91 0.04 27.34
C LEU A 466 32.96 0.69 28.35
N THR A 467 32.33 -0.16 29.17
CA THR A 467 31.51 0.27 30.30
C THR A 467 32.40 0.41 31.54
N LEU A 468 32.94 1.61 31.79
CA LEU A 468 33.60 1.93 33.05
C LEU A 468 33.17 3.31 33.56
N HIS A 469 32.60 3.30 34.77
CA HIS A 469 32.42 4.39 35.73
C HIS A 469 31.74 5.69 35.28
N LEU A 470 30.43 5.76 35.58
CA LEU A 470 29.82 6.93 36.21
C LEU A 470 29.12 6.50 37.50
N VAL A 471 29.82 6.67 38.63
CA VAL A 471 29.23 6.73 39.97
C VAL A 471 29.82 7.98 40.63
N THR A 472 28.99 9.03 40.69
CA THR A 472 29.05 10.20 41.59
C THR A 472 30.42 10.57 42.18
N PHE A 473 31.03 11.64 41.67
CA PHE A 473 30.99 12.97 42.30
C PHE A 473 31.32 14.06 41.27
#